data_AF-A0A954Q234-F1
#
_entry.id   AF-A0A954Q234-F1
#
_cell.length_a   1.000
_cell.length_b   1.000
_cell.length_c   1.000
_cell.angle_alpha   90.00
_cell.angle_beta   90.00
_cell.angle_gamma   90.00
#
_symmetry.space_group_name_H-M   'P 1'
#
loop_
_entity.id
_entity.type
_entity.pdbx_description
1 polymer ?
#
loop_
_entity_poly.entity_id
_entity_poly.type
_entity_poly.pdbx_seq_one_letter_code
_entity_poly.pdbx_strand_id
1 'polypeptide(L)'
;MPHNPPPHDSHDICLHELAEPPVQYVLAPPIARQDIEPVVVSAEVQDERTRWQRMLCRFGGDAASGGISLVVHTIALIILALVAIVDDDGPRGPEIVLGPIRDTLEEEPNDSSIILPDVSVANDQPQVIEALPTEVRLPDAPNIDSPFAARTVAAVEVHPTDLFRETSVNDLLEATNTPIGGGFEGRTEEQRARLVAARGGNQASEDAVEQGLAWLAEHQRQDGSWHLNHQEGRCNGRCPHPGTVGTSTGATALALLPFLGAGYTHQQGKYKDVVGEGLYYLTGRMIETPHGGDLQEGTMYSQGIATIALCEAYAMTGDEQLKSYAQKAVDFIVRAQHPRGGWRYVPGAPGDTTVTGWQVMALKSAKMAGLFVPSHTTELAKEYLDSVQDPGGVFYGYQRPGKESGPTSVATLLRMYLGWRRDDSRLVGGYAFLANQGPSQTDMYFNYYATQVLHHHGGSDWERWNIRMRDFLIARQAPSGHEKGSWYFVDRHGTAGGRLYTTAICTMILEVYYRHMPLYGEEAVEDAF
;
A
#
# COMPACT_ATOMS: atom_id res chain seq x y z
N MET A 1 47.52 69.88 20.97
CA MET A 1 48.24 69.05 21.96
C MET A 1 47.22 68.33 22.82
N PRO A 2 47.25 67.00 22.87
CA PRO A 2 47.21 66.24 24.11
C PRO A 2 48.60 65.62 24.40
N HIS A 3 48.82 65.10 25.60
CA HIS A 3 50.11 64.54 26.05
C HIS A 3 50.15 63.00 26.01
N ASN A 4 51.35 62.45 25.75
CA ASN A 4 51.65 61.01 25.86
C ASN A 4 51.78 60.55 27.32
N PRO A 5 51.50 59.26 27.56
CA PRO A 5 52.32 58.39 28.41
C PRO A 5 52.96 57.21 27.61
N PRO A 6 54.20 56.78 27.92
CA PRO A 6 54.83 55.56 27.40
C PRO A 6 55.02 54.48 28.50
N PRO A 7 55.61 53.31 28.21
CA PRO A 7 55.63 52.52 26.96
C PRO A 7 54.91 51.15 27.14
N HIS A 8 54.83 50.35 26.09
CA HIS A 8 54.45 48.92 26.18
C HIS A 8 55.68 48.01 25.99
N ASP A 9 55.73 46.90 26.72
CA ASP A 9 56.78 45.89 26.61
C ASP A 9 56.70 45.09 25.30
N SER A 10 57.87 44.60 24.87
CA SER A 10 58.07 43.82 23.65
C SER A 10 57.92 42.31 23.89
N HIS A 11 57.19 41.63 23.00
CA HIS A 11 57.38 40.20 22.76
C HIS A 11 57.39 39.94 21.25
N ASP A 12 58.57 39.64 20.71
CA ASP A 12 58.75 39.33 19.30
C ASP A 12 58.10 37.99 18.92
N ILE A 13 57.21 38.01 17.92
CA ILE A 13 56.82 36.81 17.17
C ILE A 13 57.71 36.77 15.93
N CYS A 14 58.79 36.00 16.00
CA CYS A 14 59.75 35.91 14.92
C CYS A 14 59.19 35.10 13.74
N LEU A 15 59.06 35.73 12.58
CA LEU A 15 58.70 35.07 11.32
C LEU A 15 59.90 34.28 10.80
N HIS A 16 59.88 32.95 10.96
CA HIS A 16 60.83 32.08 10.29
C HIS A 16 60.36 31.73 8.88
N GLU A 17 61.11 32.18 7.87
CA GLU A 17 60.99 31.71 6.50
C GLU A 17 61.26 30.20 6.42
N LEU A 18 60.35 29.45 5.81
CA LEU A 18 60.56 28.05 5.44
C LEU A 18 61.06 27.99 4.00
N ALA A 19 62.37 27.74 3.83
CA ALA A 19 62.97 27.56 2.52
C ALA A 19 62.55 26.23 1.87
N GLU A 20 62.29 26.25 0.57
CA GLU A 20 61.88 25.06 -0.19
C GLU A 20 63.03 24.04 -0.34
N PRO A 21 62.78 22.73 -0.19
CA PRO A 21 63.78 21.68 -0.42
C PRO A 21 64.00 21.40 -1.93
N PRO A 22 65.21 20.99 -2.34
CA PRO A 22 65.56 20.84 -3.76
C PRO A 22 64.91 19.60 -4.42
N VAL A 23 64.36 19.79 -5.61
CA VAL A 23 63.75 18.72 -6.43
C VAL A 23 64.81 17.77 -6.99
N GLN A 24 64.77 16.50 -6.55
CA GLN A 24 65.53 15.42 -7.18
C GLN A 24 64.73 14.76 -8.31
N TYR A 25 65.27 14.80 -9.53
CA TYR A 25 64.72 14.07 -10.67
C TYR A 25 65.10 12.59 -10.60
N VAL A 26 64.14 11.72 -10.30
CA VAL A 26 64.30 10.27 -10.42
C VAL A 26 63.98 9.84 -11.85
N LEU A 27 64.97 9.30 -12.55
CA LEU A 27 64.82 8.77 -13.91
C LEU A 27 64.11 7.41 -13.89
N ALA A 28 63.07 7.24 -14.70
CA ALA A 28 62.40 5.97 -14.87
C ALA A 28 63.28 4.95 -15.63
N PRO A 29 63.22 3.64 -15.30
CA PRO A 29 63.98 2.61 -16.00
C PRO A 29 63.47 2.41 -17.45
N PRO A 30 64.34 1.97 -18.38
CA PRO A 30 63.98 1.82 -19.79
C PRO A 30 63.01 0.65 -20.01
N ILE A 31 61.92 0.90 -20.74
CA ILE A 31 60.98 -0.12 -21.18
C ILE A 31 61.67 -1.02 -22.22
N ALA A 32 61.62 -2.33 -22.02
CA ALA A 32 62.17 -3.30 -22.96
C ALA A 32 61.40 -3.28 -24.29
N ARG A 33 62.12 -3.42 -25.41
CA ARG A 33 61.49 -3.61 -26.73
C ARG A 33 60.77 -4.96 -26.75
N GLN A 34 59.51 -4.96 -27.18
CA GLN A 34 58.87 -6.15 -27.72
C GLN A 34 59.07 -6.16 -29.24
N ASP A 35 59.30 -7.34 -29.80
CA ASP A 35 59.57 -7.50 -31.22
C ASP A 35 58.29 -7.31 -32.05
N ILE A 36 58.42 -6.58 -33.17
CA ILE A 36 57.32 -6.29 -34.09
C ILE A 36 57.49 -7.20 -35.31
N GLU A 37 56.61 -8.19 -35.47
CA GLU A 37 56.52 -8.93 -36.73
C GLU A 37 55.92 -8.05 -37.84
N PRO A 38 56.46 -8.10 -39.07
CA PRO A 38 56.02 -7.23 -40.17
C PRO A 38 54.72 -7.75 -40.80
N VAL A 39 53.59 -7.17 -40.43
CA VAL A 39 52.31 -7.38 -41.15
C VAL A 39 52.42 -6.79 -42.56
N VAL A 40 52.34 -7.66 -43.56
CA VAL A 40 52.42 -7.27 -44.99
C VAL A 40 51.14 -6.53 -45.41
N VAL A 41 51.26 -5.24 -45.68
CA VAL A 41 50.16 -4.44 -46.26
C VAL A 41 50.13 -4.61 -47.77
N SER A 42 49.32 -5.54 -48.26
CA SER A 42 48.97 -5.63 -49.69
C SER A 42 47.98 -4.52 -50.06
N ALA A 43 48.38 -3.62 -50.95
CA ALA A 43 47.52 -2.52 -51.40
C ALA A 43 46.54 -2.97 -52.49
N GLU A 44 45.24 -3.04 -52.16
CA GLU A 44 44.16 -3.02 -53.15
C GLU A 44 43.23 -1.83 -52.90
N VAL A 45 43.22 -0.88 -53.84
CA VAL A 45 42.26 0.22 -53.89
C VAL A 45 41.01 -0.27 -54.61
N GLN A 46 39.93 -0.56 -53.88
CA GLN A 46 38.64 -0.91 -54.47
C GLN A 46 37.60 0.22 -54.27
N ASP A 47 37.08 0.72 -55.39
CA ASP A 47 36.20 1.90 -55.48
C ASP A 47 34.76 1.62 -54.98
N GLU A 48 34.36 2.36 -53.95
CA GLU A 48 33.02 2.27 -53.34
C GLU A 48 31.87 2.58 -54.30
N ARG A 49 32.11 3.36 -55.38
CA ARG A 49 31.06 3.65 -56.39
C ARG A 49 30.51 2.38 -57.02
N THR A 50 31.33 1.35 -57.17
CA THR A 50 30.92 0.07 -57.78
C THR A 50 30.02 -0.77 -56.87
N ARG A 51 29.91 -0.45 -55.57
CA ARG A 51 29.08 -1.19 -54.60
C ARG A 51 27.61 -0.76 -54.71
N TRP A 52 27.36 0.55 -54.79
CA TRP A 52 26.02 1.12 -54.92
C TRP A 52 25.35 0.80 -56.26
N GLN A 53 26.09 0.85 -57.37
CA GLN A 53 25.55 0.48 -58.69
C GLN A 53 25.07 -0.98 -58.73
N ARG A 54 25.82 -1.91 -58.13
CA ARG A 54 25.43 -3.33 -58.01
C ARG A 54 24.23 -3.56 -57.07
N MET A 55 23.97 -2.64 -56.14
CA MET A 55 22.81 -2.71 -55.25
C MET A 55 21.53 -2.22 -55.95
N LEU A 56 21.62 -1.11 -56.69
CA LEU A 56 20.50 -0.53 -57.45
C LEU A 56 20.04 -1.45 -58.59
N CYS A 57 20.97 -2.07 -59.32
CA CYS A 57 20.63 -3.05 -60.36
C CYS A 57 20.00 -4.36 -59.82
N ARG A 58 19.91 -4.55 -58.49
CA ARG A 58 19.29 -5.73 -57.87
C ARG A 58 17.83 -5.55 -57.44
N PHE A 59 17.29 -4.33 -57.57
CA PHE A 59 15.90 -3.99 -57.23
C PHE A 59 15.15 -3.28 -58.38
N GLY A 60 15.71 -3.26 -59.59
CA GLY A 60 15.01 -2.80 -60.80
C GLY A 60 14.02 -3.86 -61.30
N GLY A 61 12.73 -3.56 -61.20
CA GLY A 61 11.64 -4.49 -61.50
C GLY A 61 10.33 -4.02 -60.84
N ASP A 62 9.78 -4.86 -59.98
CA ASP A 62 8.36 -4.79 -59.59
C ASP A 62 8.03 -3.94 -58.34
N ALA A 63 9.05 -3.40 -57.64
CA ALA A 63 8.86 -2.69 -56.36
C ALA A 63 8.25 -1.27 -56.46
N ALA A 64 8.12 -0.71 -57.67
CA ALA A 64 7.69 0.67 -57.87
C ALA A 64 6.18 0.92 -57.67
N SER A 65 5.34 -0.10 -57.88
CA SER A 65 3.87 0.03 -57.86
C SER A 65 3.30 0.20 -56.45
N GLY A 66 3.83 -0.57 -55.47
CA GLY A 66 3.34 -0.56 -54.09
C GLY A 66 3.53 0.78 -53.38
N GLY A 67 4.71 1.39 -53.53
CA GLY A 67 5.02 2.69 -52.89
C GLY A 67 4.14 3.84 -53.41
N ILE A 68 3.91 3.88 -54.73
CA ILE A 68 3.02 4.89 -55.34
C ILE A 68 1.57 4.67 -54.87
N SER A 69 1.10 3.41 -54.84
CA SER A 69 -0.24 3.09 -54.34
C SER A 69 -0.44 3.53 -52.89
N LEU A 70 0.53 3.29 -51.99
CA LEU A 70 0.46 3.71 -50.60
C LEU A 70 0.31 5.23 -50.48
N VAL A 71 1.18 6.00 -51.15
CA VAL A 71 1.16 7.47 -51.11
C VAL A 71 -0.17 8.04 -51.63
N VAL A 72 -0.71 7.49 -52.71
CA VAL A 72 -2.01 7.91 -53.26
C VAL A 72 -3.15 7.65 -52.27
N HIS A 73 -3.18 6.49 -51.61
CA HIS A 73 -4.22 6.18 -50.62
C HIS A 73 -4.08 7.04 -49.35
N THR A 74 -2.86 7.31 -48.87
CA THR A 74 -2.64 8.22 -47.73
C THR A 74 -3.13 9.63 -48.04
N ILE A 75 -2.82 10.17 -49.23
CA ILE A 75 -3.30 11.49 -49.66
C ILE A 75 -4.83 11.51 -49.79
N ALA A 76 -5.43 10.46 -50.38
CA ALA A 76 -6.88 10.35 -50.49
C ALA A 76 -7.58 10.36 -49.13
N LEU A 77 -7.06 9.63 -48.14
CA LEU A 77 -7.60 9.60 -46.77
C LEU A 77 -7.47 10.97 -46.06
N ILE A 78 -6.36 11.68 -46.26
CA ILE A 78 -6.18 13.04 -45.70
C ILE A 78 -7.19 14.02 -46.31
N ILE A 79 -7.43 13.96 -47.63
CA ILE A 79 -8.45 14.78 -48.30
C ILE A 79 -9.85 14.44 -47.77
N LEU A 80 -10.17 13.16 -47.59
CA LEU A 80 -11.46 12.71 -47.08
C LEU A 80 -11.70 13.18 -45.63
N ALA A 81 -10.68 13.13 -44.78
CA ALA A 81 -10.72 13.67 -43.42
C ALA A 81 -10.90 15.20 -43.40
N LEU A 82 -10.23 15.93 -44.29
CA LEU A 82 -10.39 17.40 -44.40
C LEU A 82 -11.76 17.81 -44.92
N VAL A 83 -12.37 17.06 -45.83
CA VAL A 83 -13.76 17.31 -46.29
C VAL A 83 -14.77 17.01 -45.18
N ALA A 84 -14.57 15.95 -44.39
CA ALA A 84 -15.46 15.58 -43.30
C ALA A 84 -15.47 16.56 -42.10
N ILE A 85 -14.61 17.57 -42.09
CA ILE A 85 -14.50 18.60 -41.03
C ILE A 85 -15.23 19.91 -41.43
N VAL A 86 -15.74 20.03 -42.66
CA VAL A 86 -16.28 21.30 -43.20
C VAL A 86 -17.80 21.46 -43.03
N ASP A 87 -18.56 20.38 -42.87
CA ASP A 87 -20.03 20.42 -42.66
C ASP A 87 -20.41 20.14 -41.18
N ASP A 88 -20.41 21.18 -40.34
CA ASP A 88 -21.19 21.20 -39.08
C ASP A 88 -21.64 22.65 -38.74
N ASP A 89 -22.82 23.03 -39.24
CA ASP A 89 -23.40 24.37 -39.07
C ASP A 89 -24.18 24.47 -37.74
N GLY A 90 -23.45 24.39 -36.62
CA GLY A 90 -23.97 24.46 -35.25
C GLY A 90 -24.31 25.88 -34.75
N PRO A 91 -25.25 26.05 -33.79
CA PRO A 91 -25.76 27.36 -33.40
C PRO A 91 -24.79 28.19 -32.53
N ARG A 92 -24.73 29.50 -32.78
CA ARG A 92 -23.80 30.44 -32.14
C ARG A 92 -24.14 30.74 -30.68
N GLY A 93 -23.18 30.56 -29.78
CA GLY A 93 -23.17 31.10 -28.42
C GLY A 93 -22.78 32.59 -28.36
N PRO A 94 -22.98 33.28 -27.22
CA PRO A 94 -22.78 34.72 -27.08
C PRO A 94 -21.32 35.14 -26.91
N GLU A 95 -21.01 36.33 -27.39
CA GLU A 95 -19.70 36.99 -27.35
C GLU A 95 -19.37 37.56 -25.95
N ILE A 96 -18.19 37.25 -25.40
CA ILE A 96 -17.73 37.74 -24.09
C ILE A 96 -16.75 38.90 -24.30
N VAL A 97 -17.18 40.11 -23.90
CA VAL A 97 -16.33 41.32 -23.89
C VAL A 97 -15.60 41.43 -22.56
N LEU A 98 -14.26 41.48 -22.60
CA LEU A 98 -13.42 41.68 -21.41
C LEU A 98 -13.32 43.16 -21.03
N GLY A 99 -13.66 43.47 -19.77
CA GLY A 99 -13.42 44.76 -19.13
C GLY A 99 -12.63 44.59 -17.82
N PRO A 100 -11.73 45.52 -17.44
CA PRO A 100 -10.91 45.40 -16.25
C PRO A 100 -11.66 45.82 -14.98
N ILE A 101 -11.42 45.11 -13.87
CA ILE A 101 -11.90 45.45 -12.52
C ILE A 101 -10.70 45.76 -11.62
N ARG A 102 -10.89 46.67 -10.66
CA ARG A 102 -9.89 47.15 -9.70
C ARG A 102 -10.08 46.50 -8.33
N ASP A 103 -9.02 46.50 -7.53
CA ASP A 103 -9.07 46.17 -6.11
C ASP A 103 -9.86 47.20 -5.28
N THR A 104 -10.64 46.71 -4.32
CA THR A 104 -10.96 47.37 -3.04
C THR A 104 -11.29 46.29 -2.01
N LEU A 105 -10.81 46.47 -0.78
CA LEU A 105 -11.02 45.56 0.37
C LEU A 105 -12.25 46.01 1.18
N GLU A 106 -13.00 45.04 1.71
CA GLU A 106 -13.88 45.18 2.89
C GLU A 106 -13.93 43.81 3.61
N GLU A 107 -14.24 43.79 4.92
CA GLU A 107 -13.87 42.69 5.84
C GLU A 107 -15.02 42.34 6.80
N GLU A 108 -15.12 41.05 7.20
CA GLU A 108 -16.06 40.45 8.19
C GLU A 108 -17.59 40.43 7.86
N PRO A 109 -18.41 39.52 8.46
CA PRO A 109 -18.07 38.41 9.36
C PRO A 109 -18.54 37.00 8.91
N ASN A 110 -18.08 36.00 9.65
CA ASN A 110 -18.31 34.55 9.52
C ASN A 110 -19.79 34.06 9.59
N ASP A 111 -20.23 33.27 8.61
CA ASP A 111 -21.30 32.27 8.75
C ASP A 111 -20.98 30.98 7.95
N SER A 112 -21.45 29.84 8.46
CA SER A 112 -21.07 28.49 8.04
C SER A 112 -21.95 27.91 6.93
N SER A 113 -21.48 27.96 5.67
CA SER A 113 -21.92 26.99 4.66
C SER A 113 -20.89 26.69 3.56
N ILE A 114 -20.99 25.46 3.06
CA ILE A 114 -20.07 24.73 2.16
C ILE A 114 -19.83 25.45 0.82
N ILE A 115 -18.56 25.66 0.44
CA ILE A 115 -18.07 25.40 -0.93
C ILE A 115 -16.70 24.70 -0.85
N LEU A 116 -16.66 23.41 -1.22
CA LEU A 116 -15.44 22.79 -1.76
C LEU A 116 -15.48 22.94 -3.29
N PRO A 117 -14.32 22.95 -3.98
CA PRO A 117 -14.27 23.21 -5.42
C PRO A 117 -15.13 22.24 -6.22
N ASP A 118 -15.76 22.79 -7.25
CA ASP A 118 -16.83 22.18 -7.99
C ASP A 118 -16.40 20.90 -8.75
N VAL A 119 -17.24 19.87 -8.69
CA VAL A 119 -17.17 18.68 -9.56
C VAL A 119 -18.37 18.70 -10.50
N SER A 120 -18.67 19.86 -11.06
CA SER A 120 -19.51 19.97 -12.24
C SER A 120 -18.71 19.56 -13.47
N VAL A 121 -19.40 18.86 -14.38
CA VAL A 121 -18.85 18.55 -15.69
C VAL A 121 -18.88 19.84 -16.51
N ALA A 122 -17.72 20.48 -16.65
CA ALA A 122 -17.51 21.44 -17.72
C ALA A 122 -17.73 20.68 -19.05
N ASN A 123 -18.85 20.99 -19.72
CA ASN A 123 -19.38 20.22 -20.84
C ASN A 123 -18.63 20.53 -22.16
N ASP A 124 -17.37 20.13 -22.22
CA ASP A 124 -16.84 19.51 -23.44
C ASP A 124 -17.17 18.02 -23.38
N GLN A 125 -17.66 17.45 -24.47
CA GLN A 125 -17.89 16.01 -24.52
C GLN A 125 -16.55 15.29 -24.36
N PRO A 126 -16.39 14.34 -23.41
CA PRO A 126 -15.29 13.41 -23.51
C PRO A 126 -15.49 12.65 -24.82
N GLN A 127 -14.56 12.79 -25.77
CA GLN A 127 -14.54 11.88 -26.91
C GLN A 127 -14.42 10.48 -26.33
N VAL A 128 -15.47 9.68 -26.55
CA VAL A 128 -15.52 8.30 -26.12
C VAL A 128 -14.48 7.55 -26.94
N ILE A 129 -13.26 7.45 -26.39
CA ILE A 129 -12.47 6.26 -26.59
C ILE A 129 -13.37 5.14 -26.08
N GLU A 130 -14.00 4.45 -27.03
CA GLU A 130 -14.89 3.33 -26.76
C GLU A 130 -14.03 2.15 -26.30
N ALA A 131 -13.57 2.26 -25.06
CA ALA A 131 -13.10 1.16 -24.26
C ALA A 131 -14.30 0.24 -24.07
N LEU A 132 -14.56 -0.57 -25.11
CA LEU A 132 -15.52 -1.66 -25.12
C LEU A 132 -15.45 -2.33 -23.76
N PRO A 133 -16.59 -2.48 -23.04
CA PRO A 133 -16.59 -3.05 -21.71
C PRO A 133 -16.03 -4.46 -21.81
N THR A 134 -14.74 -4.56 -21.54
CA THR A 134 -14.05 -5.83 -21.47
C THR A 134 -14.51 -6.38 -20.13
N GLU A 135 -15.62 -7.11 -20.17
CA GLU A 135 -15.85 -8.21 -19.27
C GLU A 135 -14.57 -9.05 -19.33
N VAL A 136 -13.63 -8.78 -18.41
CA VAL A 136 -12.49 -9.65 -18.20
C VAL A 136 -13.13 -10.90 -17.63
N ARG A 137 -13.50 -11.81 -18.52
CA ARG A 137 -14.14 -13.08 -18.22
C ARG A 137 -13.06 -14.00 -17.67
N LEU A 138 -12.58 -13.61 -16.49
CA LEU A 138 -11.65 -14.35 -15.66
C LEU A 138 -12.21 -15.76 -15.54
N PRO A 139 -11.38 -16.81 -15.74
CA PRO A 139 -11.87 -18.17 -15.63
C PRO A 139 -12.54 -18.37 -14.27
N ASP A 140 -13.61 -19.15 -14.27
CA ASP A 140 -14.23 -19.63 -13.04
C ASP A 140 -13.15 -20.24 -12.15
N ALA A 141 -13.22 -20.00 -10.83
CA ALA A 141 -12.29 -20.62 -9.90
C ALA A 141 -12.32 -22.14 -10.13
N PRO A 142 -11.17 -22.79 -10.40
CA PRO A 142 -11.17 -24.16 -10.89
C PRO A 142 -11.79 -25.08 -9.83
N ASN A 143 -12.80 -25.85 -10.24
CA ASN A 143 -13.54 -26.75 -9.36
C ASN A 143 -12.71 -28.00 -9.03
N ILE A 144 -11.66 -27.78 -8.24
CA ILE A 144 -10.79 -28.75 -7.60
C ILE A 144 -11.29 -28.89 -6.15
N ASP A 145 -11.29 -30.10 -5.61
CA ASP A 145 -11.61 -30.32 -4.19
C ASP A 145 -10.69 -29.48 -3.30
N SER A 146 -11.28 -28.62 -2.45
CA SER A 146 -10.54 -27.72 -1.56
C SER A 146 -9.52 -28.51 -0.73
N PRO A 147 -8.21 -28.18 -0.76
CA PRO A 147 -7.18 -28.90 -0.01
C PRO A 147 -7.36 -28.74 1.51
N PHE A 148 -8.17 -27.76 1.94
CA PHE A 148 -8.54 -27.51 3.33
C PHE A 148 -9.76 -28.33 3.78
N ALA A 149 -10.46 -29.03 2.87
CA ALA A 149 -11.58 -29.92 3.16
C ALA A 149 -11.13 -31.22 3.87
N ALA A 150 -10.83 -31.08 5.17
CA ALA A 150 -10.82 -32.14 6.17
C ALA A 150 -10.10 -33.45 5.80
N ARG A 151 -8.78 -33.39 5.56
CA ARG A 151 -7.95 -34.61 5.63
C ARG A 151 -7.92 -35.17 7.05
N THR A 152 -8.63 -36.27 7.26
CA THR A 152 -8.50 -37.11 8.46
C THR A 152 -7.17 -37.87 8.47
N VAL A 153 -6.72 -38.25 9.67
CA VAL A 153 -5.31 -38.55 9.96
C VAL A 153 -4.82 -39.85 9.32
N ALA A 154 -3.62 -39.80 8.73
CA ALA A 154 -2.74 -40.95 8.59
C ALA A 154 -1.33 -40.55 9.06
N ALA A 155 -0.90 -41.07 10.22
CA ALA A 155 0.43 -40.81 10.73
C ALA A 155 1.48 -41.60 9.94
N VAL A 156 2.61 -40.95 9.61
CA VAL A 156 3.79 -41.62 9.03
C VAL A 156 4.97 -41.30 9.94
N GLU A 157 5.43 -42.32 10.66
CA GLU A 157 6.66 -42.23 11.46
C GLU A 157 7.89 -42.25 10.53
N VAL A 158 8.85 -41.36 10.78
CA VAL A 158 10.20 -41.42 10.21
C VAL A 158 11.20 -41.11 11.32
N HIS A 159 12.10 -42.05 11.62
CA HIS A 159 13.16 -41.86 12.61
C HIS A 159 14.44 -41.26 11.97
N PRO A 160 15.21 -40.42 12.71
CA PRO A 160 16.29 -39.62 12.15
C PRO A 160 17.71 -40.20 12.34
N THR A 161 18.65 -39.71 11.52
CA THR A 161 20.15 -39.68 11.57
C THR A 161 20.64 -39.66 10.10
N ASP A 162 21.72 -39.05 9.62
CA ASP A 162 22.73 -38.06 10.07
C ASP A 162 23.46 -37.61 8.76
N LEU A 163 24.24 -36.54 8.58
CA LEU A 163 24.86 -35.42 9.35
C LEU A 163 25.20 -34.34 8.27
N PHE A 164 25.21 -33.01 8.39
CA PHE A 164 24.93 -31.96 9.39
C PHE A 164 24.58 -30.66 8.58
N ARG A 165 24.33 -29.46 9.10
CA ARG A 165 24.50 -28.82 10.43
C ARG A 165 23.31 -27.87 10.66
N GLU A 166 22.66 -27.99 11.81
CA GLU A 166 21.59 -27.07 12.20
C GLU A 166 22.17 -25.70 12.59
N THR A 167 21.53 -24.65 12.08
CA THR A 167 21.49 -23.34 12.72
C THR A 167 20.06 -23.22 13.24
N SER A 168 19.85 -23.04 14.53
CA SER A 168 18.49 -22.88 15.07
C SER A 168 17.81 -21.66 14.46
N VAL A 169 16.48 -21.68 14.36
CA VAL A 169 15.72 -20.47 13.99
C VAL A 169 15.99 -19.35 15.01
N ASN A 170 16.28 -19.71 16.26
CA ASN A 170 16.71 -18.78 17.31
C ASN A 170 18.11 -18.19 17.03
N ASP A 171 19.07 -19.01 16.56
CA ASP A 171 20.42 -18.53 16.24
C ASP A 171 20.41 -17.58 15.02
N LEU A 172 19.46 -17.78 14.09
CA LEU A 172 19.22 -16.86 12.97
C LEU A 172 18.54 -15.56 13.43
N LEU A 173 17.67 -15.61 14.44
CA LEU A 173 17.11 -14.42 15.08
C LEU A 173 18.18 -13.62 15.83
N GLU A 174 19.15 -14.26 16.51
CA GLU A 174 20.31 -13.58 17.09
C GLU A 174 21.25 -12.98 16.02
N ALA A 175 21.34 -13.59 14.83
CA ALA A 175 22.19 -13.11 13.74
C ALA A 175 21.67 -11.82 13.06
N THR A 176 20.38 -11.50 13.21
CA THR A 176 19.78 -10.24 12.72
C THR A 176 19.11 -9.49 13.85
N ASN A 177 19.84 -8.55 14.47
CA ASN A 177 19.33 -7.58 15.45
C ASN A 177 18.25 -6.67 14.81
N THR A 178 17.03 -7.16 14.67
CA THR A 178 15.89 -6.46 14.06
C THR A 178 14.57 -6.99 14.66
N PRO A 179 13.82 -6.23 15.47
CA PRO A 179 12.87 -6.83 16.41
C PRO A 179 11.41 -6.87 15.92
N ILE A 180 10.61 -7.69 16.60
CA ILE A 180 9.25 -8.05 16.14
C ILE A 180 8.23 -7.94 17.29
N GLY A 181 8.12 -6.76 17.91
CA GLY A 181 6.96 -6.42 18.74
C GLY A 181 5.66 -6.36 17.93
N GLY A 182 4.53 -6.69 18.56
CA GLY A 182 3.19 -6.62 17.93
C GLY A 182 2.55 -7.96 17.52
N GLY A 183 2.99 -9.10 18.09
CA GLY A 183 2.68 -10.47 17.67
C GLY A 183 1.22 -10.96 17.76
N PHE A 184 1.04 -12.26 17.48
CA PHE A 184 -0.27 -12.92 17.30
C PHE A 184 -0.79 -13.62 18.56
N GLU A 185 -0.03 -13.58 19.67
CA GLU A 185 -0.23 -14.40 20.87
C GLU A 185 -1.57 -14.09 21.57
N GLY A 186 -2.00 -12.83 21.47
CA GLY A 186 -3.27 -12.34 21.99
C GLY A 186 -4.52 -12.97 21.35
N ARG A 187 -4.39 -13.64 20.19
CA ARG A 187 -5.51 -14.19 19.41
C ARG A 187 -5.89 -15.63 19.77
N THR A 188 -5.40 -16.16 20.89
CA THR A 188 -5.91 -17.40 21.50
C THR A 188 -7.13 -17.10 22.38
N GLU A 189 -8.04 -18.05 22.58
CA GLU A 189 -9.30 -17.81 23.35
C GLU A 189 -9.03 -17.28 24.77
N GLU A 190 -8.06 -17.86 25.48
CA GLU A 190 -7.66 -17.43 26.83
C GLU A 190 -7.07 -16.00 26.84
N GLN A 191 -6.12 -15.71 25.94
CA GLN A 191 -5.51 -14.38 25.91
C GLN A 191 -6.48 -13.33 25.36
N ARG A 192 -7.35 -13.65 24.39
CA ARG A 192 -8.42 -12.77 23.91
C ARG A 192 -9.30 -12.31 25.07
N ALA A 193 -9.84 -13.24 25.86
CA ALA A 193 -10.66 -12.93 27.02
C ALA A 193 -9.91 -12.08 28.08
N ARG A 194 -8.64 -12.42 28.37
CA ARG A 194 -7.79 -11.66 29.30
C ARG A 194 -7.51 -10.23 28.81
N LEU A 195 -7.14 -10.07 27.54
CA LEU A 195 -6.73 -8.80 26.95
C LEU A 195 -7.91 -7.84 26.74
N VAL A 196 -9.09 -8.35 26.39
CA VAL A 196 -10.36 -7.60 26.42
C VAL A 196 -10.56 -6.95 27.79
N ALA A 197 -10.52 -7.75 28.86
CA ALA A 197 -10.73 -7.25 30.21
C ALA A 197 -9.62 -6.29 30.67
N ALA A 198 -8.36 -6.55 30.32
CA ALA A 198 -7.22 -5.74 30.74
C ALA A 198 -7.10 -4.39 30.00
N ARG A 199 -7.51 -4.32 28.71
CA ARG A 199 -7.29 -3.15 27.84
C ARG A 199 -8.55 -2.33 27.57
N GLY A 200 -9.66 -2.66 28.25
CA GLY A 200 -10.88 -1.86 28.29
C GLY A 200 -11.97 -2.25 27.28
N GLY A 201 -11.93 -3.46 26.73
CA GLY A 201 -13.11 -4.09 26.13
C GLY A 201 -14.08 -4.59 27.21
N ASN A 202 -15.21 -5.15 26.81
CA ASN A 202 -16.16 -5.79 27.73
C ASN A 202 -16.97 -6.90 27.03
N GLN A 203 -17.82 -7.62 27.76
CA GLN A 203 -18.64 -8.68 27.17
C GLN A 203 -19.51 -8.17 26.00
N ALA A 204 -20.06 -6.96 26.09
CA ALA A 204 -20.89 -6.40 25.03
C ALA A 204 -20.10 -6.04 23.75
N SER A 205 -18.81 -5.71 23.84
CA SER A 205 -17.96 -5.56 22.64
C SER A 205 -17.63 -6.92 22.01
N GLU A 206 -17.41 -7.95 22.82
CA GLU A 206 -17.15 -9.31 22.30
C GLU A 206 -18.41 -9.97 21.71
N ASP A 207 -19.58 -9.77 22.35
CA ASP A 207 -20.88 -10.15 21.79
C ASP A 207 -21.15 -9.41 20.47
N ALA A 208 -20.70 -8.16 20.34
CA ALA A 208 -20.79 -7.41 19.10
C ALA A 208 -19.83 -7.96 18.02
N VAL A 209 -18.58 -8.31 18.38
CA VAL A 209 -17.63 -8.96 17.48
C VAL A 209 -18.21 -10.28 16.95
N GLU A 210 -18.65 -11.19 17.83
CA GLU A 210 -19.19 -12.49 17.42
C GLU A 210 -20.46 -12.39 16.56
N GLN A 211 -21.28 -11.34 16.75
CA GLN A 211 -22.42 -11.04 15.87
C GLN A 211 -21.98 -10.49 14.50
N GLY A 212 -20.91 -9.69 14.44
CA GLY A 212 -20.30 -9.25 13.17
C GLY A 212 -19.73 -10.41 12.37
N LEU A 213 -19.00 -11.32 13.03
CA LEU A 213 -18.47 -12.55 12.44
C LEU A 213 -19.57 -13.49 11.95
N ALA A 214 -20.67 -13.63 12.72
CA ALA A 214 -21.83 -14.41 12.29
C ALA A 214 -22.47 -13.82 11.04
N TRP A 215 -22.66 -12.49 10.99
CA TRP A 215 -23.20 -11.81 9.81
C TRP A 215 -22.31 -11.99 8.58
N LEU A 216 -20.98 -11.85 8.73
CA LEU A 216 -20.02 -12.10 7.66
C LEU A 216 -20.10 -13.55 7.16
N ALA A 217 -20.16 -14.54 8.05
CA ALA A 217 -20.28 -15.95 7.67
C ALA A 217 -21.59 -16.27 6.91
N GLU A 218 -22.71 -15.64 7.28
CA GLU A 218 -23.98 -15.77 6.54
C GLU A 218 -23.92 -15.16 5.13
N HIS A 219 -23.04 -14.19 4.90
CA HIS A 219 -22.84 -13.50 3.61
C HIS A 219 -21.72 -14.10 2.73
N GLN A 220 -21.07 -15.18 3.17
CA GLN A 220 -20.13 -15.92 2.31
C GLN A 220 -20.88 -16.58 1.15
N ARG A 221 -20.28 -16.55 -0.04
CA ARG A 221 -20.81 -17.17 -1.26
C ARG A 221 -20.54 -18.68 -1.29
N GLN A 222 -21.01 -19.38 -2.33
CA GLN A 222 -20.81 -20.84 -2.47
C GLN A 222 -19.38 -21.21 -2.94
N ASP A 223 -18.69 -20.23 -3.52
CA ASP A 223 -17.31 -20.28 -4.02
C ASP A 223 -16.27 -19.87 -2.94
N GLY A 224 -16.68 -19.74 -1.67
CA GLY A 224 -15.84 -19.28 -0.56
C GLY A 224 -15.62 -17.77 -0.46
N SER A 225 -16.02 -17.00 -1.49
CA SER A 225 -15.76 -15.56 -1.58
C SER A 225 -16.76 -14.66 -0.83
N TRP A 226 -16.42 -13.38 -0.73
CA TRP A 226 -17.34 -12.29 -0.44
C TRP A 226 -17.28 -11.21 -1.53
N HIS A 227 -18.37 -10.48 -1.73
CA HIS A 227 -18.47 -9.33 -2.63
C HIS A 227 -18.88 -8.08 -1.82
N LEU A 228 -18.36 -6.89 -2.18
CA LEU A 228 -18.82 -5.61 -1.59
C LEU A 228 -20.31 -5.37 -1.90
N ASN A 229 -20.75 -5.78 -3.10
CA ASN A 229 -22.17 -6.02 -3.40
C ASN A 229 -22.67 -7.30 -2.71
N HIS A 230 -22.75 -7.26 -1.38
CA HIS A 230 -23.15 -8.37 -0.52
C HIS A 230 -24.62 -8.82 -0.72
N GLN A 231 -25.41 -8.14 -1.58
CA GLN A 231 -26.77 -8.56 -1.92
C GLN A 231 -26.81 -9.79 -2.83
N GLU A 232 -25.73 -10.05 -3.57
CA GLU A 232 -25.53 -11.26 -4.38
C GLU A 232 -25.41 -12.53 -3.51
N GLY A 233 -25.66 -13.69 -4.10
CA GLY A 233 -25.50 -14.98 -3.42
C GLY A 233 -26.48 -15.16 -2.25
N ARG A 234 -25.98 -15.60 -1.09
CA ARG A 234 -26.82 -16.03 0.05
C ARG A 234 -27.70 -14.93 0.64
N CYS A 235 -27.31 -13.67 0.52
CA CYS A 235 -28.14 -12.55 1.00
C CYS A 235 -29.45 -12.44 0.21
N ASN A 236 -29.41 -12.63 -1.11
CA ASN A 236 -30.55 -12.50 -2.02
C ASN A 236 -31.31 -11.16 -1.81
N GLY A 237 -30.58 -10.05 -1.77
CA GLY A 237 -31.12 -8.70 -1.59
C GLY A 237 -31.71 -8.36 -0.22
N ARG A 238 -31.61 -9.25 0.79
CA ARG A 238 -32.26 -9.07 2.11
C ARG A 238 -31.63 -8.00 3.00
N CYS A 239 -30.39 -7.57 2.74
CA CYS A 239 -29.75 -6.42 3.40
C CYS A 239 -29.68 -5.21 2.46
N PRO A 240 -29.89 -3.98 2.96
CA PRO A 240 -29.69 -2.77 2.17
C PRO A 240 -28.23 -2.28 2.23
N HIS A 241 -27.90 -1.37 1.30
CA HIS A 241 -26.60 -0.69 1.14
C HIS A 241 -25.44 -1.59 0.67
N PRO A 242 -25.55 -2.19 -0.53
CA PRO A 242 -24.40 -2.82 -1.20
C PRO A 242 -23.30 -1.81 -1.50
N GLY A 243 -22.06 -2.28 -1.57
CA GLY A 243 -20.94 -1.51 -2.12
C GLY A 243 -20.99 -1.48 -3.64
N THR A 244 -20.44 -0.42 -4.23
CA THR A 244 -20.41 -0.20 -5.68
C THR A 244 -19.08 -0.62 -6.33
N VAL A 245 -18.03 -0.87 -5.54
CA VAL A 245 -16.72 -1.28 -6.05
C VAL A 245 -16.71 -2.79 -6.35
N GLY A 246 -16.44 -3.15 -7.61
CA GLY A 246 -16.27 -4.53 -8.04
C GLY A 246 -14.88 -5.07 -7.69
N THR A 247 -14.76 -5.76 -6.55
CA THR A 247 -13.62 -6.64 -6.24
C THR A 247 -14.09 -7.81 -5.36
N SER A 248 -13.61 -9.01 -5.66
CA SER A 248 -13.86 -10.25 -4.92
C SER A 248 -12.66 -10.59 -4.02
N THR A 249 -11.43 -10.37 -4.48
CA THR A 249 -10.20 -10.58 -3.67
C THR A 249 -10.15 -9.61 -2.50
N GLY A 250 -10.34 -8.31 -2.74
CA GLY A 250 -10.32 -7.29 -1.69
C GLY A 250 -11.46 -7.47 -0.68
N ALA A 251 -12.64 -7.88 -1.14
CA ALA A 251 -13.80 -8.15 -0.29
C ALA A 251 -13.64 -9.44 0.54
N THR A 252 -13.17 -10.52 -0.08
CA THR A 252 -12.89 -11.81 0.59
C THR A 252 -11.81 -11.63 1.66
N ALA A 253 -10.72 -10.96 1.32
CA ALA A 253 -9.66 -10.65 2.27
C ALA A 253 -10.15 -9.77 3.43
N LEU A 254 -10.91 -8.70 3.14
CA LEU A 254 -11.45 -7.83 4.17
C LEU A 254 -12.45 -8.55 5.09
N ALA A 255 -13.22 -9.52 4.58
CA ALA A 255 -14.11 -10.36 5.39
C ALA A 255 -13.35 -11.43 6.20
N LEU A 256 -12.24 -11.97 5.69
CA LEU A 256 -11.36 -12.90 6.40
C LEU A 256 -10.64 -12.25 7.58
N LEU A 257 -10.21 -10.99 7.44
CA LEU A 257 -9.41 -10.30 8.46
C LEU A 257 -10.08 -10.37 9.85
N PRO A 258 -11.36 -10.01 10.06
CA PRO A 258 -12.04 -10.19 11.35
C PRO A 258 -11.92 -11.59 11.97
N PHE A 259 -12.18 -12.66 11.20
CA PHE A 259 -12.07 -14.04 11.73
C PHE A 259 -10.65 -14.33 12.25
N LEU A 260 -9.63 -13.92 11.49
CA LEU A 260 -8.22 -14.04 11.87
C LEU A 260 -7.84 -13.12 13.05
N GLY A 261 -8.54 -12.00 13.27
CA GLY A 261 -8.35 -11.15 14.44
C GLY A 261 -8.90 -11.79 15.71
N ALA A 262 -10.10 -12.37 15.60
CA ALA A 262 -10.84 -13.04 16.66
C ALA A 262 -10.32 -14.44 17.06
N GLY A 263 -9.28 -14.96 16.37
CA GLY A 263 -8.61 -16.22 16.69
C GLY A 263 -9.07 -17.43 15.87
N TYR A 264 -9.98 -17.27 14.92
CA TYR A 264 -10.49 -18.34 14.06
C TYR A 264 -9.61 -18.54 12.83
N THR A 265 -9.22 -19.78 12.54
CA THR A 265 -8.35 -20.13 11.41
C THR A 265 -8.95 -21.28 10.59
N HIS A 266 -8.43 -21.51 9.39
CA HIS A 266 -8.79 -22.67 8.57
C HIS A 266 -8.39 -24.02 9.17
N GLN A 267 -7.67 -24.03 10.30
CA GLN A 267 -7.32 -25.24 11.04
C GLN A 267 -8.27 -25.50 12.23
N GLN A 268 -8.76 -24.45 12.91
CA GLN A 268 -9.50 -24.59 14.18
C GLN A 268 -10.56 -23.51 14.46
N GLY A 269 -11.51 -23.86 15.33
CA GLY A 269 -12.53 -22.96 15.84
C GLY A 269 -13.85 -22.96 15.06
N LYS A 270 -14.83 -22.19 15.55
CA LYS A 270 -16.24 -22.17 15.08
C LYS A 270 -16.40 -21.88 13.60
N TYR A 271 -15.56 -21.00 13.04
CA TYR A 271 -15.64 -20.56 11.64
C TYR A 271 -14.58 -21.21 10.75
N LYS A 272 -14.04 -22.37 11.14
CA LYS A 272 -12.96 -23.07 10.42
C LYS A 272 -13.19 -23.15 8.91
N ASP A 273 -14.33 -23.70 8.51
CA ASP A 273 -14.63 -23.96 7.09
C ASP A 273 -14.85 -22.64 6.32
N VAL A 274 -15.43 -21.63 6.98
CA VAL A 274 -15.62 -20.27 6.43
C VAL A 274 -14.27 -19.62 6.13
N VAL A 275 -13.30 -19.73 7.04
CA VAL A 275 -11.93 -19.22 6.84
C VAL A 275 -11.17 -20.04 5.79
N GLY A 276 -11.32 -21.37 5.80
CA GLY A 276 -10.70 -22.29 4.84
C GLY A 276 -11.12 -22.00 3.40
N GLU A 277 -12.42 -21.93 3.13
CA GLU A 277 -12.92 -21.66 1.78
C GLU A 277 -12.63 -20.22 1.30
N GLY A 278 -12.56 -19.25 2.22
CA GLY A 278 -12.10 -17.89 1.87
C GLY A 278 -10.62 -17.84 1.49
N LEU A 279 -9.75 -18.55 2.22
CA LEU A 279 -8.32 -18.66 1.88
C LEU A 279 -8.09 -19.49 0.63
N TYR A 280 -8.90 -20.54 0.40
CA TYR A 280 -8.94 -21.26 -0.86
C TYR A 280 -9.28 -20.34 -2.03
N TYR A 281 -10.33 -19.50 -1.88
CA TYR A 281 -10.67 -18.52 -2.91
C TYR A 281 -9.52 -17.54 -3.18
N LEU A 282 -8.94 -16.91 -2.15
CA LEU A 282 -7.81 -15.98 -2.35
C LEU A 282 -6.62 -16.64 -3.06
N THR A 283 -6.22 -17.83 -2.63
CA THR A 283 -5.08 -18.54 -3.24
C THR A 283 -5.37 -19.01 -4.67
N GLY A 284 -6.61 -19.44 -4.95
CA GLY A 284 -7.09 -19.79 -6.29
C GLY A 284 -7.32 -18.60 -7.24
N ARG A 285 -7.44 -17.37 -6.71
CA ARG A 285 -7.52 -16.12 -7.50
C ARG A 285 -6.16 -15.47 -7.77
N MET A 286 -5.08 -15.95 -7.16
CA MET A 286 -3.75 -15.37 -7.36
C MET A 286 -3.26 -15.59 -8.80
N ILE A 287 -2.90 -14.50 -9.47
CA ILE A 287 -2.22 -14.56 -10.77
C ILE A 287 -0.71 -14.55 -10.51
N GLU A 288 -0.04 -15.68 -10.78
CA GLU A 288 1.42 -15.74 -10.67
C GLU A 288 2.09 -14.97 -11.82
N THR A 289 3.00 -14.06 -11.46
CA THR A 289 3.75 -13.22 -12.38
C THR A 289 5.26 -13.45 -12.19
N PRO A 290 6.14 -13.01 -13.12
CA PRO A 290 7.59 -12.97 -12.93
C PRO A 290 8.09 -12.08 -11.76
N HIS A 291 7.16 -11.54 -10.97
CA HIS A 291 7.34 -10.49 -9.98
C HIS A 291 6.58 -10.77 -8.67
N GLY A 292 6.04 -11.98 -8.48
CA GLY A 292 5.19 -12.34 -7.34
C GLY A 292 3.74 -12.62 -7.75
N GLY A 293 2.86 -12.72 -6.76
CA GLY A 293 1.45 -13.04 -6.92
C GLY A 293 0.56 -11.80 -6.90
N ASP A 294 -0.13 -11.55 -8.02
CA ASP A 294 -1.09 -10.46 -8.15
C ASP A 294 -2.48 -10.91 -7.62
N LEU A 295 -3.01 -10.12 -6.70
CA LEU A 295 -4.31 -10.21 -6.03
C LEU A 295 -5.03 -8.84 -6.05
N GLN A 296 -4.60 -7.90 -6.90
CA GLN A 296 -5.15 -6.55 -6.95
C GLN A 296 -6.63 -6.52 -7.38
N GLU A 297 -6.99 -7.38 -8.34
CA GLU A 297 -8.31 -7.45 -9.00
C GLU A 297 -8.99 -6.06 -9.13
N GLY A 298 -8.25 -5.14 -9.75
CA GLY A 298 -8.61 -3.72 -9.87
C GLY A 298 -7.58 -2.78 -9.25
N THR A 299 -7.17 -2.95 -7.99
CA THR A 299 -6.23 -2.01 -7.32
C THR A 299 -5.32 -2.61 -6.25
N MET A 300 -4.20 -1.94 -5.97
CA MET A 300 -3.29 -2.24 -4.85
C MET A 300 -3.96 -2.24 -3.44
N TYR A 301 -5.18 -1.71 -3.26
CA TYR A 301 -5.90 -1.90 -1.99
C TYR A 301 -6.15 -3.40 -1.74
N SER A 302 -6.69 -4.11 -2.72
CA SER A 302 -6.97 -5.54 -2.60
C SER A 302 -5.69 -6.34 -2.40
N GLN A 303 -4.59 -5.99 -3.09
CA GLN A 303 -3.27 -6.60 -2.88
C GLN A 303 -2.84 -6.48 -1.41
N GLY A 304 -2.87 -5.27 -0.84
CA GLY A 304 -2.47 -5.04 0.55
C GLY A 304 -3.33 -5.83 1.53
N ILE A 305 -4.66 -5.72 1.41
CA ILE A 305 -5.62 -6.40 2.30
C ILE A 305 -5.49 -7.94 2.20
N ALA A 306 -5.37 -8.49 0.99
CA ALA A 306 -5.21 -9.92 0.77
C ALA A 306 -3.84 -10.44 1.22
N THR A 307 -2.77 -9.64 1.08
CA THR A 307 -1.45 -10.00 1.60
C THR A 307 -1.44 -10.00 3.14
N ILE A 308 -2.12 -9.06 3.81
CA ILE A 308 -2.33 -9.13 5.27
C ILE A 308 -3.04 -10.44 5.62
N ALA A 309 -4.17 -10.76 4.97
CA ALA A 309 -4.94 -11.97 5.28
C ALA A 309 -4.13 -13.27 5.11
N LEU A 310 -3.33 -13.38 4.04
CA LEU A 310 -2.43 -14.54 3.82
C LEU A 310 -1.29 -14.59 4.84
N CYS A 311 -0.65 -13.46 5.15
CA CYS A 311 0.44 -13.40 6.13
C CYS A 311 -0.03 -13.70 7.55
N GLU A 312 -1.18 -13.15 7.98
CA GLU A 312 -1.76 -13.43 9.31
C GLU A 312 -2.21 -14.89 9.42
N ALA A 313 -2.89 -15.43 8.39
CA ALA A 313 -3.31 -16.83 8.40
C ALA A 313 -2.13 -17.80 8.46
N TYR A 314 -1.06 -17.56 7.70
CA TYR A 314 0.17 -18.36 7.78
C TYR A 314 0.84 -18.23 9.17
N ALA A 315 1.04 -17.01 9.67
CA ALA A 315 1.69 -16.78 10.97
C ALA A 315 0.94 -17.44 12.15
N MET A 316 -0.39 -17.44 12.12
CA MET A 316 -1.23 -18.03 13.17
C MET A 316 -1.32 -19.57 13.12
N THR A 317 -0.81 -20.22 12.06
CA THR A 317 -1.05 -21.66 11.82
C THR A 317 0.18 -22.47 11.40
N GLY A 318 1.25 -21.83 10.93
CA GLY A 318 2.42 -22.52 10.37
C GLY A 318 2.12 -23.33 9.10
N ASP A 319 1.00 -23.06 8.41
CA ASP A 319 0.62 -23.84 7.21
C ASP A 319 1.56 -23.52 6.02
N GLU A 320 2.53 -24.40 5.78
CA GLU A 320 3.50 -24.30 4.69
C GLU A 320 2.84 -24.18 3.29
N GLN A 321 1.56 -24.58 3.13
CA GLN A 321 0.84 -24.34 1.87
C GLN A 321 0.61 -22.83 1.66
N LEU A 322 0.18 -22.11 2.70
CA LEU A 322 -0.07 -20.66 2.63
C LEU A 322 1.22 -19.84 2.48
N LYS A 323 2.31 -20.29 3.08
CA LYS A 323 3.64 -19.64 3.07
C LYS A 323 4.09 -19.20 1.68
N SER A 324 3.92 -20.07 0.68
CA SER A 324 4.32 -19.78 -0.70
C SER A 324 3.44 -18.71 -1.36
N TYR A 325 2.13 -18.69 -1.09
CA TYR A 325 1.23 -17.63 -1.56
C TYR A 325 1.50 -16.31 -0.82
N ALA A 326 1.69 -16.36 0.51
CA ALA A 326 2.00 -15.18 1.32
C ALA A 326 3.31 -14.50 0.85
N GLN A 327 4.39 -15.25 0.66
CA GLN A 327 5.64 -14.68 0.11
C GLN A 327 5.44 -14.11 -1.30
N LYS A 328 4.78 -14.83 -2.22
CA LYS A 328 4.49 -14.31 -3.57
C LYS A 328 3.71 -13.00 -3.53
N ALA A 329 2.70 -12.88 -2.66
CA ALA A 329 1.91 -11.66 -2.52
C ALA A 329 2.73 -10.48 -1.95
N VAL A 330 3.67 -10.76 -1.03
CA VAL A 330 4.66 -9.80 -0.50
C VAL A 330 5.65 -9.36 -1.59
N ASP A 331 6.20 -10.31 -2.37
CA ASP A 331 7.13 -10.02 -3.47
C ASP A 331 6.51 -9.07 -4.50
N PHE A 332 5.21 -9.25 -4.77
CA PHE A 332 4.46 -8.36 -5.66
C PHE A 332 4.30 -6.95 -5.07
N ILE A 333 4.00 -6.81 -3.77
CA ILE A 333 3.99 -5.49 -3.10
C ILE A 333 5.37 -4.84 -3.19
N VAL A 334 6.44 -5.58 -2.90
CA VAL A 334 7.84 -5.11 -3.00
C VAL A 334 8.13 -4.60 -4.42
N ARG A 335 7.74 -5.35 -5.46
CA ARG A 335 7.92 -4.94 -6.86
C ARG A 335 7.08 -3.73 -7.25
N ALA A 336 5.86 -3.64 -6.74
CA ALA A 336 4.88 -2.62 -7.08
C ALA A 336 5.17 -1.24 -6.47
N GLN A 337 6.20 -1.12 -5.62
CA GLN A 337 6.61 0.16 -5.03
C GLN A 337 7.12 1.12 -6.11
N HIS A 338 6.74 2.39 -6.01
CA HIS A 338 7.25 3.43 -6.90
C HIS A 338 8.69 3.85 -6.50
N PRO A 339 9.58 4.25 -7.44
CA PRO A 339 11.00 4.48 -7.13
C PRO A 339 11.35 5.61 -6.14
N ARG A 340 10.41 6.52 -5.82
CA ARG A 340 10.56 7.48 -4.70
C ARG A 340 9.73 7.04 -3.48
N GLY A 341 9.63 5.74 -3.29
CA GLY A 341 8.71 5.10 -2.35
C GLY A 341 7.23 5.30 -2.64
N GLY A 342 6.45 4.75 -1.71
CA GLY A 342 5.00 4.75 -1.73
C GLY A 342 4.39 3.81 -2.78
N TRP A 343 3.07 3.63 -2.66
CA TRP A 343 2.24 2.88 -3.60
C TRP A 343 0.98 3.65 -3.92
N ARG A 344 0.41 3.43 -5.10
CA ARG A 344 -0.89 3.97 -5.52
C ARG A 344 -1.78 2.87 -6.07
N TYR A 345 -2.96 3.23 -6.57
CA TYR A 345 -3.98 2.33 -7.12
C TYR A 345 -3.45 1.24 -8.07
N VAL A 346 -2.39 1.53 -8.85
CA VAL A 346 -1.72 0.58 -9.76
C VAL A 346 -0.21 0.51 -9.48
N PRO A 347 0.49 -0.59 -9.87
CA PRO A 347 1.90 -0.80 -9.56
C PRO A 347 2.81 0.29 -10.15
N GLY A 348 3.82 0.71 -9.39
CA GLY A 348 4.81 1.71 -9.83
C GLY A 348 4.29 3.15 -9.97
N ALA A 349 3.01 3.42 -9.70
CA ALA A 349 2.47 4.78 -9.75
C ALA A 349 2.89 5.62 -8.52
N PRO A 350 3.14 6.94 -8.67
CA PRO A 350 3.54 7.82 -7.57
C PRO A 350 2.58 7.75 -6.39
N GLY A 351 3.16 7.58 -5.18
CA GLY A 351 2.44 7.13 -4.00
C GLY A 351 1.19 7.95 -3.60
N ASP A 352 0.30 7.24 -2.91
CA ASP A 352 -0.81 7.76 -2.14
C ASP A 352 -0.71 7.21 -0.71
N THR A 353 -0.89 8.06 0.29
CA THR A 353 -0.67 7.71 1.70
C THR A 353 -1.69 6.67 2.21
N THR A 354 -2.92 6.67 1.68
CA THR A 354 -3.95 5.69 2.05
C THR A 354 -3.72 4.32 1.42
N VAL A 355 -3.26 4.24 0.17
CA VAL A 355 -2.86 2.96 -0.46
C VAL A 355 -1.56 2.42 0.16
N THR A 356 -0.60 3.30 0.42
CA THR A 356 0.67 3.00 1.12
C THR A 356 0.41 2.42 2.51
N GLY A 357 -0.67 2.86 3.18
CA GLY A 357 -1.12 2.31 4.46
C GLY A 357 -1.27 0.80 4.47
N TRP A 358 -2.06 0.27 3.54
CA TRP A 358 -2.30 -1.17 3.43
C TRP A 358 -1.05 -1.96 3.02
N GLN A 359 -0.16 -1.37 2.22
CA GLN A 359 1.09 -2.03 1.84
C GLN A 359 2.06 -2.13 3.02
N VAL A 360 2.25 -1.05 3.78
CA VAL A 360 3.14 -1.05 4.96
C VAL A 360 2.60 -1.98 6.06
N MET A 361 1.27 -2.05 6.26
CA MET A 361 0.67 -3.04 7.15
C MET A 361 0.90 -4.47 6.65
N ALA A 362 0.73 -4.76 5.35
CA ALA A 362 1.04 -6.07 4.77
C ALA A 362 2.50 -6.48 4.97
N LEU A 363 3.44 -5.55 4.78
CA LEU A 363 4.87 -5.78 5.00
C LEU A 363 5.21 -5.98 6.50
N LYS A 364 4.48 -5.34 7.42
CA LYS A 364 4.61 -5.58 8.87
C LYS A 364 4.08 -6.97 9.25
N SER A 365 2.90 -7.37 8.76
CA SER A 365 2.36 -8.73 8.93
C SER A 365 3.28 -9.79 8.32
N ALA A 366 3.92 -9.51 7.17
CA ALA A 366 4.90 -10.40 6.55
C ALA A 366 6.15 -10.60 7.42
N LYS A 367 6.76 -9.51 7.93
CA LYS A 367 7.88 -9.63 8.88
C LYS A 367 7.48 -10.40 10.15
N MET A 368 6.28 -10.17 10.68
CA MET A 368 5.74 -10.92 11.83
C MET A 368 5.50 -12.40 11.54
N ALA A 369 5.29 -12.77 10.27
CA ALA A 369 5.17 -14.15 9.81
C ALA A 369 6.53 -14.83 9.50
N GLY A 370 7.66 -14.14 9.72
CA GLY A 370 8.99 -14.61 9.33
C GLY A 370 9.21 -14.65 7.81
N LEU A 371 8.40 -13.93 7.03
CA LEU A 371 8.53 -13.82 5.57
C LEU A 371 9.54 -12.73 5.19
N PHE A 372 10.18 -12.89 4.03
CA PHE A 372 11.24 -12.00 3.58
C PHE A 372 10.67 -10.67 3.07
N VAL A 373 11.13 -9.57 3.67
CA VAL A 373 10.82 -8.19 3.24
C VAL A 373 12.14 -7.40 3.16
N PRO A 374 12.56 -6.92 1.96
CA PRO A 374 13.76 -6.11 1.83
C PRO A 374 13.70 -4.82 2.67
N SER A 375 14.77 -4.53 3.42
CA SER A 375 14.88 -3.32 4.23
C SER A 375 14.74 -2.03 3.41
N HIS A 376 15.29 -2.00 2.19
CA HIS A 376 15.16 -0.87 1.27
C HIS A 376 13.70 -0.50 0.96
N THR A 377 12.79 -1.48 0.89
CA THR A 377 11.35 -1.23 0.68
C THR A 377 10.73 -0.49 1.86
N THR A 378 11.17 -0.77 3.10
CA THR A 378 10.74 -0.02 4.29
C THR A 378 11.42 1.35 4.41
N GLU A 379 12.65 1.52 3.95
CA GLU A 379 13.30 2.84 3.91
C GLU A 379 12.65 3.77 2.89
N LEU A 380 12.37 3.29 1.67
CA LEU A 380 11.60 4.04 0.68
C LEU A 380 10.18 4.41 1.19
N ALA A 381 9.57 3.59 2.05
CA ALA A 381 8.30 3.94 2.68
C ALA A 381 8.44 5.11 3.69
N LYS A 382 9.59 5.24 4.37
CA LYS A 382 9.91 6.40 5.22
C LYS A 382 10.12 7.66 4.37
N GLU A 383 10.95 7.56 3.33
CA GLU A 383 11.22 8.67 2.39
C GLU A 383 9.93 9.20 1.74
N TYR A 384 9.03 8.29 1.35
CA TYR A 384 7.70 8.67 0.84
C TYR A 384 6.90 9.48 1.89
N LEU A 385 6.85 9.01 3.14
CA LEU A 385 6.13 9.72 4.21
C LEU A 385 6.75 11.07 4.53
N ASP A 386 8.08 11.20 4.50
CA ASP A 386 8.77 12.50 4.61
C ASP A 386 8.35 13.43 3.45
N SER A 387 8.19 12.90 2.23
CA SER A 387 7.80 13.70 1.05
C SER A 387 6.35 14.22 1.04
N VAL A 388 5.49 13.72 1.93
CA VAL A 388 4.07 14.13 2.06
C VAL A 388 3.71 14.70 3.45
N GLN A 389 4.71 14.82 4.32
CA GLN A 389 4.62 15.43 5.65
C GLN A 389 4.50 16.97 5.55
N ASP A 390 3.75 17.59 6.47
CA ASP A 390 3.69 19.04 6.59
C ASP A 390 4.98 19.63 7.21
N PRO A 391 5.30 20.92 6.99
CA PRO A 391 6.50 21.55 7.57
C PRO A 391 6.57 21.54 9.11
N GLY A 392 5.44 21.43 9.81
CA GLY A 392 5.37 21.23 11.26
C GLY A 392 5.61 19.79 11.72
N GLY A 393 5.69 18.83 10.79
CA GLY A 393 6.02 17.43 11.05
C GLY A 393 4.87 16.55 11.54
N VAL A 394 3.69 17.11 11.83
CA VAL A 394 2.60 16.40 12.52
C VAL A 394 1.53 15.89 11.55
N PHE A 395 1.27 16.65 10.48
CA PHE A 395 0.20 16.38 9.53
C PHE A 395 0.76 15.81 8.22
N TYR A 396 -0.09 15.12 7.47
CA TYR A 396 0.32 14.46 6.22
C TYR A 396 -0.78 14.61 5.17
N GLY A 397 -0.39 14.92 3.93
CA GLY A 397 -1.29 14.89 2.78
C GLY A 397 -1.37 13.52 2.11
N TYR A 398 -2.25 13.41 1.11
CA TYR A 398 -2.39 12.17 0.33
C TYR A 398 -1.22 11.93 -0.63
N GLN A 399 -0.66 12.99 -1.24
CA GLN A 399 0.40 12.89 -2.27
C GLN A 399 1.45 14.03 -2.25
N ARG A 400 1.28 15.00 -1.36
CA ARG A 400 2.10 16.22 -1.20
C ARG A 400 2.01 16.66 0.27
N PRO A 401 2.94 17.49 0.78
CA PRO A 401 2.82 18.16 2.08
C PRO A 401 1.47 18.85 2.23
N GLY A 402 0.79 18.66 3.36
CA GLY A 402 -0.52 19.25 3.60
C GLY A 402 -1.11 18.91 4.96
N LYS A 403 -1.98 19.81 5.46
CA LYS A 403 -2.64 19.71 6.77
C LYS A 403 -4.15 19.46 6.67
N GLU A 404 -4.79 20.00 5.64
CA GLU A 404 -6.26 20.00 5.52
C GLU A 404 -6.78 18.67 4.96
N SER A 405 -7.73 18.06 5.67
CA SER A 405 -8.41 16.79 5.31
C SER A 405 -7.50 15.59 4.97
N GLY A 406 -6.22 15.68 5.35
CA GLY A 406 -5.18 14.70 5.03
C GLY A 406 -5.24 13.41 5.88
N PRO A 407 -4.68 12.30 5.40
CA PRO A 407 -4.72 10.99 6.06
C PRO A 407 -3.72 10.87 7.23
N THR A 408 -3.70 11.87 8.12
CA THR A 408 -2.78 11.95 9.26
C THR A 408 -2.88 10.76 10.22
N SER A 409 -4.07 10.17 10.42
CA SER A 409 -4.23 8.96 11.23
C SER A 409 -3.52 7.74 10.62
N VAL A 410 -3.57 7.60 9.29
CA VAL A 410 -2.83 6.57 8.55
C VAL A 410 -1.33 6.80 8.71
N ALA A 411 -0.86 7.99 8.34
CA ALA A 411 0.56 8.31 8.34
C ALA A 411 1.20 8.18 9.75
N THR A 412 0.51 8.63 10.80
CA THR A 412 0.96 8.44 12.19
C THR A 412 1.14 6.96 12.53
N LEU A 413 0.19 6.09 12.15
CA LEU A 413 0.34 4.64 12.34
C LEU A 413 1.53 4.07 11.58
N LEU A 414 1.74 4.51 10.33
CA LEU A 414 2.86 4.02 9.53
C LEU A 414 4.21 4.47 10.08
N ARG A 415 4.31 5.68 10.65
CA ARG A 415 5.52 6.10 11.36
C ARG A 415 5.85 5.18 12.54
N MET A 416 4.83 4.76 13.30
CA MET A 416 4.99 3.80 14.41
C MET A 416 5.46 2.43 13.90
N TYR A 417 4.81 1.88 12.85
CA TYR A 417 5.21 0.62 12.20
C TYR A 417 6.54 0.70 11.40
N LEU A 418 7.09 1.91 11.19
CA LEU A 418 8.39 2.16 10.56
C LEU A 418 9.44 2.67 11.56
N GLY A 419 9.24 2.43 12.87
CA GLY A 419 10.29 2.61 13.88
C GLY A 419 10.44 4.00 14.49
N TRP A 420 9.48 4.92 14.30
CA TRP A 420 9.49 6.14 15.11
C TRP A 420 9.29 5.82 16.60
N ARG A 421 10.06 6.50 17.45
CA ARG A 421 10.04 6.29 18.90
C ARG A 421 8.81 6.95 19.54
N ARG A 422 8.35 6.39 20.67
CA ARG A 422 7.25 6.92 21.50
C ARG A 422 7.44 8.39 21.91
N ASP A 423 8.70 8.82 22.07
CA ASP A 423 9.12 10.16 22.51
C ASP A 423 9.39 11.17 21.38
N ASP A 424 9.21 10.79 20.10
CA ASP A 424 9.31 11.73 18.98
C ASP A 424 8.20 12.80 19.07
N SER A 425 8.59 14.07 19.15
CA SER A 425 7.66 15.19 19.36
C SER A 425 6.61 15.35 18.24
N ARG A 426 6.94 14.91 17.02
CA ARG A 426 6.01 14.91 15.88
C ARG A 426 4.95 13.82 16.05
N LEU A 427 5.36 12.66 16.55
CA LEU A 427 4.48 11.54 16.86
C LEU A 427 3.56 11.88 18.04
N VAL A 428 4.10 12.54 19.08
CA VAL A 428 3.32 13.10 20.21
C VAL A 428 2.29 14.12 19.73
N GLY A 429 2.66 14.99 18.79
CA GLY A 429 1.70 15.91 18.14
C GLY A 429 0.59 15.16 17.38
N GLY A 430 0.93 14.06 16.69
CA GLY A 430 -0.04 13.20 16.00
C GLY A 430 -1.03 12.54 16.95
N TYR A 431 -0.55 11.97 18.07
CA TYR A 431 -1.41 11.42 19.13
C TYR A 431 -2.37 12.46 19.69
N ALA A 432 -1.85 13.63 20.09
CA ALA A 432 -2.63 14.71 20.68
C ALA A 432 -3.69 15.27 19.71
N PHE A 433 -3.37 15.36 18.41
CA PHE A 433 -4.35 15.74 17.38
C PHE A 433 -5.52 14.76 17.32
N LEU A 434 -5.25 13.45 17.25
CA LEU A 434 -6.29 12.41 17.13
C LEU A 434 -7.12 12.26 18.42
N ALA A 435 -6.49 12.35 19.59
CA ALA A 435 -7.16 12.31 20.89
C ALA A 435 -8.15 13.48 21.08
N ASN A 436 -7.75 14.69 20.63
CA ASN A 436 -8.58 15.89 20.64
C ASN A 436 -9.71 15.84 19.60
N GLN A 437 -9.45 15.32 18.39
CA GLN A 437 -10.48 15.14 17.37
C GLN A 437 -11.55 14.13 17.81
N GLY A 438 -11.14 13.01 18.42
CA GLY A 438 -12.03 11.95 18.87
C GLY A 438 -12.69 11.14 17.74
N PRO A 439 -13.50 10.13 18.09
CA PRO A 439 -14.15 9.26 17.09
C PRO A 439 -15.08 10.01 16.14
N SER A 440 -14.95 9.73 14.84
CA SER A 440 -15.91 10.16 13.81
C SER A 440 -17.20 9.35 13.93
N GLN A 441 -18.35 9.98 13.69
CA GLN A 441 -19.65 9.29 13.68
C GLN A 441 -19.96 8.59 12.34
N THR A 442 -19.14 8.79 11.30
CA THR A 442 -19.38 8.23 9.96
C THR A 442 -18.12 7.70 9.28
N ASP A 443 -16.99 8.42 9.31
CA ASP A 443 -15.73 7.97 8.70
C ASP A 443 -15.07 6.87 9.55
N MET A 444 -15.47 5.63 9.31
CA MET A 444 -14.90 4.45 9.96
C MET A 444 -13.48 4.13 9.48
N TYR A 445 -13.06 4.64 8.31
CA TYR A 445 -11.68 4.49 7.84
C TYR A 445 -10.73 5.30 8.74
N PHE A 446 -11.07 6.56 9.01
CA PHE A 446 -10.38 7.39 9.99
C PHE A 446 -10.33 6.71 11.36
N ASN A 447 -11.47 6.21 11.85
CA ASN A 447 -11.55 5.55 13.16
C ASN A 447 -10.67 4.30 13.25
N TYR A 448 -10.58 3.49 12.20
CA TYR A 448 -9.76 2.26 12.19
C TYR A 448 -8.26 2.54 12.43
N TYR A 449 -7.71 3.55 11.75
CA TYR A 449 -6.32 3.96 11.95
C TYR A 449 -6.14 4.72 13.28
N ALA A 450 -7.05 5.66 13.61
CA ALA A 450 -6.95 6.44 14.85
C ALA A 450 -7.07 5.58 16.12
N THR A 451 -7.90 4.52 16.09
CA THR A 451 -8.02 3.56 17.20
C THR A 451 -6.72 2.79 17.41
N GLN A 452 -6.09 2.27 16.34
CA GLN A 452 -4.78 1.60 16.45
C GLN A 452 -3.69 2.55 16.98
N VAL A 453 -3.64 3.78 16.48
CA VAL A 453 -2.67 4.80 16.91
C VAL A 453 -2.82 5.10 18.41
N LEU A 454 -4.04 5.30 18.89
CA LEU A 454 -4.29 5.63 20.29
C LEU A 454 -4.18 4.40 21.22
N HIS A 455 -4.52 3.20 20.76
CA HIS A 455 -4.28 1.94 21.49
C HIS A 455 -2.79 1.69 21.73
N HIS A 456 -1.96 1.83 20.69
CA HIS A 456 -0.50 1.72 20.80
C HIS A 456 0.11 2.84 21.65
N HIS A 457 -0.53 4.01 21.74
CA HIS A 457 -0.13 5.06 22.69
C HIS A 457 -0.54 4.72 24.14
N GLY A 458 -1.74 4.20 24.35
CA GLY A 458 -2.28 3.86 25.67
C GLY A 458 -2.62 5.08 26.53
N GLY A 459 -2.64 4.88 27.85
CA GLY A 459 -2.93 5.93 28.84
C GLY A 459 -4.36 6.49 28.78
N SER A 460 -4.57 7.64 29.43
CA SER A 460 -5.92 8.23 29.55
C SER A 460 -6.51 8.69 28.22
N ASP A 461 -5.69 8.97 27.21
CA ASP A 461 -6.14 9.34 25.86
C ASP A 461 -6.74 8.12 25.14
N TRP A 462 -6.11 6.95 25.29
CA TRP A 462 -6.69 5.67 24.90
C TRP A 462 -8.01 5.40 25.64
N GLU A 463 -8.04 5.50 26.96
CA GLU A 463 -9.26 5.26 27.76
C GLU A 463 -10.45 6.11 27.27
N ARG A 464 -10.23 7.43 27.07
CA ARG A 464 -11.24 8.36 26.58
C ARG A 464 -11.63 8.11 25.12
N TRP A 465 -10.73 7.61 24.27
CA TRP A 465 -11.08 7.20 22.91
C TRP A 465 -11.91 5.91 22.92
N ASN A 466 -11.36 4.86 23.55
CA ASN A 466 -11.90 3.51 23.60
C ASN A 466 -13.35 3.48 24.09
N ILE A 467 -13.65 4.07 25.25
CA ILE A 467 -15.02 4.09 25.80
C ILE A 467 -16.00 4.70 24.78
N ARG A 468 -15.65 5.85 24.17
CA ARG A 468 -16.49 6.51 23.16
C ARG A 468 -16.67 5.65 21.91
N MET A 469 -15.59 5.04 21.39
CA MET A 469 -15.60 4.25 20.15
C MET A 469 -16.36 2.93 20.33
N ARG A 470 -16.03 2.18 21.38
CA ARG A 470 -16.64 0.88 21.73
C ARG A 470 -18.14 1.01 21.94
N ASP A 471 -18.56 1.93 22.81
CA ASP A 471 -19.97 2.07 23.17
C ASP A 471 -20.80 2.67 22.02
N PHE A 472 -20.19 3.51 21.17
CA PHE A 472 -20.81 3.95 19.92
C PHE A 472 -21.05 2.78 18.96
N LEU A 473 -20.06 1.90 18.72
CA LEU A 473 -20.25 0.77 17.82
C LEU A 473 -21.29 -0.22 18.36
N ILE A 474 -21.26 -0.57 19.65
CA ILE A 474 -22.29 -1.42 20.28
C ILE A 474 -23.69 -0.81 20.08
N ALA A 475 -23.85 0.50 20.33
CA ALA A 475 -25.12 1.20 20.15
C ALA A 475 -25.56 1.43 18.69
N ARG A 476 -24.68 1.16 17.71
CA ARG A 476 -24.94 1.32 16.26
C ARG A 476 -24.97 0.01 15.48
N GLN A 477 -24.72 -1.13 16.14
CA GLN A 477 -24.86 -2.44 15.51
C GLN A 477 -26.33 -2.70 15.19
N ALA A 478 -26.61 -3.22 14.00
CA ALA A 478 -27.98 -3.51 13.60
C ALA A 478 -28.57 -4.65 14.48
N PRO A 479 -29.72 -4.44 15.15
CA PRO A 479 -30.16 -5.33 16.24
C PRO A 479 -31.01 -6.52 15.79
N SER A 480 -31.54 -6.51 14.56
CA SER A 480 -32.52 -7.51 14.09
C SER A 480 -32.57 -7.59 12.55
N GLY A 481 -33.38 -8.52 12.02
CA GLY A 481 -33.49 -8.76 10.59
C GLY A 481 -32.24 -9.44 9.99
N HIS A 482 -32.15 -9.49 8.66
CA HIS A 482 -31.00 -10.06 7.97
C HIS A 482 -29.71 -9.22 8.13
N GLU A 483 -29.86 -7.96 8.54
CA GLU A 483 -28.73 -7.10 8.87
C GLU A 483 -28.21 -7.30 10.29
N LYS A 484 -28.80 -8.18 11.12
CA LYS A 484 -28.39 -8.32 12.53
C LYS A 484 -26.89 -8.59 12.65
N GLY A 485 -26.20 -7.81 13.48
CA GLY A 485 -24.76 -7.93 13.73
C GLY A 485 -23.89 -7.07 12.80
N SER A 486 -24.45 -6.52 11.72
CA SER A 486 -23.71 -5.65 10.79
C SER A 486 -23.74 -4.18 11.20
N TRP A 487 -22.91 -3.38 10.53
CA TRP A 487 -22.90 -1.92 10.60
C TRP A 487 -22.99 -1.29 9.21
N TYR A 488 -23.59 -0.11 9.11
CA TYR A 488 -23.53 0.75 7.93
C TYR A 488 -23.55 2.22 8.33
N PHE A 489 -22.71 3.04 7.69
CA PHE A 489 -22.65 4.48 7.87
C PHE A 489 -22.57 5.16 6.49
N VAL A 490 -23.19 6.34 6.36
CA VAL A 490 -23.16 7.12 5.11
C VAL A 490 -21.93 8.04 5.14
N ASP A 491 -20.85 7.57 4.53
CA ASP A 491 -19.65 8.34 4.21
C ASP A 491 -19.10 7.92 2.82
N ARG A 492 -18.02 8.54 2.35
CA ARG A 492 -17.36 8.21 1.08
C ARG A 492 -16.92 6.74 1.00
N HIS A 493 -16.42 6.17 2.10
CA HIS A 493 -15.90 4.80 2.15
C HIS A 493 -17.02 3.77 2.31
N GLY A 494 -17.98 4.02 3.22
CA GLY A 494 -19.16 3.19 3.44
C GLY A 494 -20.08 3.13 2.20
N THR A 495 -20.19 4.21 1.42
CA THR A 495 -20.95 4.19 0.16
C THR A 495 -20.27 3.33 -0.92
N ALA A 496 -18.93 3.37 -1.00
CA ALA A 496 -18.17 2.62 -2.01
C ALA A 496 -18.03 1.12 -1.65
N GLY A 497 -17.73 0.81 -0.38
CA GLY A 497 -17.55 -0.55 0.12
C GLY A 497 -18.81 -1.23 0.65
N GLY A 498 -19.87 -0.46 0.93
CA GLY A 498 -21.13 -0.94 1.47
C GLY A 498 -21.04 -1.50 2.89
N ARG A 499 -22.15 -2.11 3.31
CA ARG A 499 -22.31 -2.78 4.61
C ARG A 499 -21.25 -3.84 4.90
N LEU A 500 -20.73 -4.55 3.90
CA LEU A 500 -19.67 -5.55 4.10
C LEU A 500 -18.38 -4.90 4.61
N TYR A 501 -17.89 -3.89 3.87
CA TYR A 501 -16.73 -3.10 4.26
C TYR A 501 -16.92 -2.47 5.65
N THR A 502 -18.06 -1.81 5.88
CA THR A 502 -18.32 -1.15 7.17
C THR A 502 -18.36 -2.15 8.32
N THR A 503 -18.96 -3.32 8.13
CA THR A 503 -19.02 -4.37 9.16
C THR A 503 -17.64 -4.91 9.51
N ALA A 504 -16.84 -5.28 8.51
CA ALA A 504 -15.49 -5.78 8.74
C ALA A 504 -14.60 -4.74 9.45
N ILE A 505 -14.64 -3.47 9.03
CA ILE A 505 -13.91 -2.38 9.68
C ILE A 505 -14.38 -2.18 11.14
N CYS A 506 -15.69 -2.17 11.40
CA CYS A 506 -16.22 -2.00 12.76
C CYS A 506 -15.87 -3.19 13.68
N THR A 507 -15.83 -4.41 13.15
CA THR A 507 -15.39 -5.59 13.89
C THR A 507 -13.90 -5.47 14.24
N MET A 508 -13.03 -5.11 13.29
CA MET A 508 -11.60 -4.91 13.54
C MET A 508 -11.29 -3.74 14.51
N ILE A 509 -12.15 -2.71 14.58
CA ILE A 509 -12.03 -1.65 15.60
C ILE A 509 -12.28 -2.20 17.01
N LEU A 510 -13.20 -3.14 17.18
CA LEU A 510 -13.50 -3.78 18.46
C LEU A 510 -12.48 -4.88 18.84
N GLU A 511 -11.83 -5.51 17.86
CA GLU A 511 -10.79 -6.53 18.09
C GLU A 511 -9.44 -5.96 18.57
N VAL A 512 -9.26 -4.62 18.52
CA VAL A 512 -7.96 -3.95 18.69
C VAL A 512 -7.19 -4.35 19.96
N TYR A 513 -7.91 -4.67 21.05
CA TYR A 513 -7.35 -5.08 22.34
C TYR A 513 -6.38 -6.28 22.25
N TYR A 514 -6.66 -7.22 21.35
CA TYR A 514 -5.94 -8.49 21.16
C TYR A 514 -5.40 -8.67 19.73
N ARG A 515 -6.00 -8.04 18.72
CA ARG A 515 -5.52 -8.10 17.32
C ARG A 515 -4.13 -7.49 17.16
N HIS A 516 -3.85 -6.42 17.91
CA HIS A 516 -2.62 -5.64 17.85
C HIS A 516 -2.02 -5.54 19.26
N MET A 517 -0.91 -6.24 19.52
CA MET A 517 -0.17 -6.04 20.77
C MET A 517 0.49 -4.64 20.77
N PRO A 518 0.47 -3.90 21.89
CA PRO A 518 1.00 -2.53 21.95
C PRO A 518 2.46 -2.44 21.50
N LEU A 519 2.78 -1.44 20.67
CA LEU A 519 4.16 -1.16 20.24
C LEU A 519 5.04 -0.55 21.35
N TYR A 520 4.45 0.03 22.40
CA TYR A 520 5.18 0.78 23.41
C TYR A 520 4.59 0.59 24.83
N GLY A 521 5.37 0.08 25.78
CA GLY A 521 4.99 -0.09 27.19
C GLY A 521 5.80 -1.22 27.84
N GLU A 522 5.60 -1.51 29.12
CA GLU A 522 6.33 -2.59 29.83
C GLU A 522 5.96 -4.02 29.33
N GLU A 523 4.81 -4.17 28.67
CA GLU A 523 4.44 -5.40 27.94
C GLU A 523 4.96 -5.44 26.49
N ALA A 524 5.49 -4.32 25.97
CA ALA A 524 6.20 -4.31 24.70
C ALA A 524 7.66 -4.65 24.99
N VAL A 525 8.20 -5.68 24.35
CA VAL A 525 9.64 -5.99 24.43
C VAL A 525 10.40 -4.75 23.92
N GLU A 526 11.35 -4.22 24.72
CA GLU A 526 11.95 -2.88 24.54
C GLU A 526 12.96 -2.79 23.37
N ASP A 527 12.52 -3.18 22.19
CA ASP A 527 13.42 -3.46 21.07
C ASP A 527 13.26 -2.44 19.93
N ALA A 528 14.39 -1.88 19.47
CA ALA A 528 14.43 -0.81 18.46
C ALA A 528 14.47 -1.34 17.01
N PHE A 529 13.63 -0.74 16.16
CA PHE A 529 13.32 -1.13 14.76
C PHE A 529 14.38 -0.75 13.72
#